data_AF-A0A0N1IQK7-F1
#
_entry.id   AF-A0A0N1IQK7-F1
#
_cell.length_a   1.000
_cell.length_b   1.000
_cell.length_c   1.000
_cell.angle_alpha   90.00
_cell.angle_beta   90.00
_cell.angle_gamma   90.00
#
_symmetry.space_group_name_H-M   'P 1'
#
loop_
_entity.id
_entity.type
_entity.pdbx_description
1 polymer ?
#
loop_
_entity_poly.entity_id
_entity_poly.type
_entity_poly.pdbx_seq_one_letter_code
_entity_poly.pdbx_strand_id
1 'polypeptide(L)'
;MLSRCVVSQVKHNSYFLVGLALGLWLALATVPLEDDVTPAACNAAGPPPVVDEWEPVREQREMGAAGAAGRSVQRPRYYSTELGMRAGLLAGALSSEAALAGRAAALNRTAARLLPALRFFITASALRSAPAGANVVGFTDTREMLKPFHALKYLADNYLEEYDFFFLVTDATYVNAQRLTELVSKLSVSQDVYMGTVADDDTQYCTLESGILLSNSVLRAVHGALDWCVRNSYSPHHHENIGRCVLHAAHTTCTSSLQVSSRFTLTALSTPGYCTARVILQDIVVRVQGESYVSWRVGGAVPSAELEPALADAVTAHPVHDPHHMYQLHAYVLLQRAQAEVARLRVQAAASARRHPRGFRNATWPPGLRNSPGLAPPPPNNRFDHLRWTTFNATHALMPDDHRTAAPLAAATKQAIQWRRVCVCMCEQLALAEAGAWARRRWAAGGVRLLEGAWCWEPPHALRYRLLLALRPDPPQVHRAPPTSYLPPPHSHRASPR
;
A
#
# COMPACT_ATOMS: atom_id res chain seq x y z
N MET A 1 5.83 47.33 -24.31
CA MET A 1 4.41 47.68 -24.45
C MET A 1 3.53 47.24 -23.27
N LEU A 2 3.90 46.22 -22.49
CA LEU A 2 3.12 45.74 -21.32
C LEU A 2 3.00 46.76 -20.17
N SER A 3 4.03 47.56 -19.89
CA SER A 3 4.01 48.55 -18.79
C SER A 3 2.96 49.65 -18.98
N ARG A 4 2.66 50.06 -20.23
CA ARG A 4 1.65 51.09 -20.52
C ARG A 4 0.20 50.56 -20.42
N CYS A 5 -0.04 49.28 -20.73
CA CYS A 5 -1.36 48.65 -20.57
C CYS A 5 -1.73 48.47 -19.09
N VAL A 6 -0.76 48.08 -18.24
CA VAL A 6 -1.01 47.88 -16.80
C VAL A 6 -1.39 49.21 -16.12
N VAL A 7 -0.70 50.31 -16.47
CA VAL A 7 -1.00 51.65 -15.92
C VAL A 7 -2.39 52.15 -16.35
N SER A 8 -2.85 51.78 -17.54
CA SER A 8 -4.19 52.13 -18.04
C SER A 8 -5.31 51.35 -17.32
N GLN A 9 -5.10 50.06 -17.08
CA GLN A 9 -6.06 49.18 -16.38
C GLN A 9 -6.19 49.53 -14.89
N VAL A 10 -5.11 49.96 -14.24
CA VAL A 10 -5.15 50.42 -12.83
C VAL A 10 -5.94 51.73 -12.69
N LYS A 11 -5.93 52.62 -13.70
CA LYS A 11 -6.76 53.83 -13.68
C LYS A 11 -8.26 53.53 -13.80
N HIS A 12 -8.64 52.60 -14.68
CA HIS A 12 -10.05 52.20 -14.86
C HIS A 12 -10.63 51.42 -13.67
N ASN A 13 -9.83 50.56 -13.03
CA ASN A 13 -10.27 49.75 -11.88
C ASN A 13 -9.82 50.30 -10.51
N SER A 14 -9.47 51.59 -10.44
CA SER A 14 -9.01 52.25 -9.22
C SER A 14 -10.04 52.13 -8.08
N TYR A 15 -11.33 52.31 -8.37
CA TYR A 15 -12.40 52.15 -7.37
C TYR A 15 -12.55 50.71 -6.85
N PHE A 16 -12.32 49.69 -7.70
CA PHE A 16 -12.38 48.29 -7.30
C PHE A 16 -11.20 47.92 -6.38
N LEU A 17 -10.00 48.39 -6.70
CA LEU A 17 -8.80 48.16 -5.88
C LEU A 17 -8.89 48.89 -4.54
N VAL A 18 -9.44 50.12 -4.53
CA VAL A 18 -9.70 50.86 -3.29
C VAL A 18 -10.75 50.14 -2.44
N GLY A 19 -11.83 49.64 -3.05
CA GLY A 19 -12.86 48.86 -2.34
C GLY A 19 -12.31 47.56 -1.74
N LEU A 20 -11.44 46.86 -2.46
CA LEU A 20 -10.79 45.64 -1.97
C LEU A 20 -9.81 45.93 -0.83
N ALA A 21 -9.04 47.02 -0.92
CA ALA A 21 -8.14 47.45 0.14
C ALA A 21 -8.89 47.90 1.40
N LEU A 22 -9.98 48.64 1.25
CA LEU A 22 -10.86 49.05 2.36
C LEU A 22 -11.55 47.85 3.00
N GLY A 23 -12.04 46.90 2.19
CA GLY A 23 -12.66 45.67 2.70
C GLY A 23 -11.67 44.78 3.46
N LEU A 24 -10.43 44.65 2.95
CA LEU A 24 -9.37 43.91 3.64
C LEU A 24 -8.93 44.61 4.93
N TRP A 25 -8.86 45.94 4.93
CA TRP A 25 -8.54 46.73 6.12
C TRP A 25 -9.64 46.62 7.18
N LEU A 26 -10.91 46.70 6.78
CA LEU A 26 -12.04 46.54 7.70
C LEU A 26 -12.05 45.12 8.29
N ALA A 27 -11.82 44.09 7.46
CA ALA A 27 -11.73 42.71 7.92
C ALA A 27 -10.62 42.54 8.97
N LEU A 28 -9.42 43.08 8.70
CA LEU A 28 -8.30 43.05 9.65
C LEU A 28 -8.56 43.87 10.92
N ALA A 29 -9.31 44.97 10.83
CA ALA A 29 -9.69 45.77 12.00
C ALA A 29 -10.79 45.12 12.85
N THR A 30 -11.64 44.29 12.25
CA THR A 30 -12.75 43.60 12.94
C THR A 30 -12.39 42.22 13.47
N VAL A 31 -11.27 41.64 13.03
CA VAL A 31 -10.76 40.39 13.63
C VAL A 31 -10.13 40.77 14.97
N PRO A 32 -10.72 40.33 16.10
CA PRO A 32 -10.10 40.53 17.40
C PRO A 32 -8.88 39.62 17.45
N LEU A 33 -7.69 40.19 17.29
CA LEU A 33 -6.45 39.55 17.68
C LEU A 33 -6.43 39.55 19.21
N GLU A 34 -7.08 38.56 19.81
CA GLU A 34 -7.02 38.26 21.24
C GLU A 34 -5.63 37.71 21.59
N ASP A 35 -4.62 38.56 21.57
CA ASP A 35 -3.41 38.41 22.38
C ASP A 35 -3.62 39.27 23.62
N ASP A 36 -4.28 38.71 24.65
CA ASP A 36 -3.95 38.93 26.07
C ASP A 36 -5.02 38.28 26.97
N VAL A 37 -4.64 37.15 27.56
CA VAL A 37 -5.35 36.55 28.69
C VAL A 37 -5.19 37.46 29.90
N THR A 38 -6.21 38.25 30.21
CA THR A 38 -6.41 38.81 31.56
C THR A 38 -7.85 38.55 32.02
N PRO A 39 -8.04 38.15 33.30
CA PRO A 39 -9.33 37.67 33.76
C PRO A 39 -10.27 38.86 33.98
N ALA A 40 -11.34 38.92 33.18
CA ALA A 40 -12.42 39.86 33.41
C ALA A 40 -13.13 39.52 34.73
N ALA A 41 -13.11 40.47 35.66
CA ALA A 41 -13.98 40.48 36.83
C ALA A 41 -15.43 40.61 36.35
N CYS A 42 -16.18 39.52 36.41
CA CYS A 42 -17.62 39.53 36.22
C CYS A 42 -18.30 39.70 37.58
N ASN A 43 -19.14 40.74 37.63
CA ASN A 43 -20.01 41.08 38.74
C ASN A 43 -20.88 39.90 39.18
N ALA A 44 -21.17 39.87 40.48
CA ALA A 44 -22.00 38.90 41.15
C ALA A 44 -23.39 38.76 40.49
N ALA A 45 -23.56 37.68 39.74
CA ALA A 45 -24.84 37.02 39.54
C ALA A 45 -24.58 35.52 39.72
N GLY A 46 -25.31 34.89 40.64
CA GLY A 46 -25.07 33.51 41.04
C GLY A 46 -25.07 32.54 39.86
N PRO A 47 -24.26 31.47 39.92
CA PRO A 47 -24.16 30.54 38.80
C PRO A 47 -25.51 29.83 38.58
N PRO A 48 -26.00 29.70 37.33
CA PRO A 48 -26.98 28.67 37.03
C PRO A 48 -26.33 27.29 37.29
N PRO A 49 -27.10 26.28 37.72
CA PRO A 49 -26.55 24.97 38.03
C PRO A 49 -25.83 24.41 36.80
N VAL A 50 -24.56 24.06 36.99
CA VAL A 50 -23.74 23.36 36.00
C VAL A 50 -24.39 22.01 35.74
N VAL A 51 -24.96 21.84 34.54
CA VAL A 51 -25.37 20.54 34.03
C VAL A 51 -24.10 19.93 33.43
N ASP A 52 -23.57 18.90 34.07
CA ASP A 52 -22.42 18.15 33.55
C ASP A 52 -22.78 17.54 32.20
N GLU A 53 -22.18 18.07 31.13
CA GLU A 53 -22.39 17.70 29.72
C GLU A 53 -22.01 16.23 29.42
N TRP A 54 -21.49 15.49 30.39
CA TRP A 54 -20.97 14.13 30.24
C TRP A 54 -21.73 13.05 31.02
N GLU A 55 -22.89 13.36 31.60
CA GLU A 55 -23.80 12.32 32.06
C GLU A 55 -24.69 11.81 30.91
N PRO A 56 -24.79 10.49 30.66
CA PRO A 56 -25.64 9.97 29.61
C PRO A 56 -27.10 10.26 29.94
N VAL A 57 -27.68 11.28 29.31
CA VAL A 57 -29.10 11.60 29.40
C VAL A 57 -29.88 10.45 28.77
N ARG A 58 -30.49 9.63 29.62
CA ARG A 58 -31.37 8.55 29.18
C ARG A 58 -32.71 9.16 28.80
N GLU A 59 -32.88 9.53 27.53
CA GLU A 59 -34.18 9.94 27.00
C GLU A 59 -35.15 8.75 27.03
N GLN A 60 -35.87 8.62 28.14
CA GLN A 60 -36.97 7.68 28.25
C GLN A 60 -38.18 8.35 27.62
N ARG A 61 -38.33 8.20 26.31
CA ARG A 61 -39.54 8.64 25.60
C ARG A 61 -40.71 7.84 26.15
N GLU A 62 -41.59 8.49 26.91
CA GLU A 62 -42.83 7.88 27.34
C GLU A 62 -43.60 7.43 26.09
N MET A 63 -44.04 6.18 26.11
CA MET A 63 -44.74 5.55 25.01
C MET A 63 -46.12 6.22 24.91
N GLY A 64 -46.20 7.31 24.16
CA GLY A 64 -47.44 8.02 23.90
C GLY A 64 -48.48 7.04 23.35
N ALA A 65 -49.71 7.17 23.85
CA ALA A 65 -50.85 6.35 23.45
C ALA A 65 -50.90 6.20 21.92
N ALA A 66 -51.16 4.97 21.46
CA ALA A 66 -51.17 4.58 20.05
C ALA A 66 -52.06 5.51 19.21
N GLY A 67 -51.45 6.55 18.64
CA GLY A 67 -52.06 7.39 17.63
C GLY A 67 -52.30 6.57 16.37
N ALA A 68 -53.48 6.77 15.77
CA ALA A 68 -53.93 6.08 14.57
C ALA A 68 -52.83 5.99 13.50
N ALA A 69 -52.76 4.84 12.82
CA ALA A 69 -51.77 4.51 11.81
C ALA A 69 -51.69 5.60 10.71
N GLY A 70 -50.80 6.56 10.91
CA GLY A 70 -50.37 7.48 9.87
C GLY A 70 -49.76 6.67 8.73
N ARG A 71 -50.05 7.08 7.48
CA ARG A 71 -49.52 6.46 6.25
C ARG A 71 -48.11 6.00 6.49
N SER A 72 -47.88 4.70 6.31
CA SER A 72 -46.55 4.11 6.38
C SER A 72 -45.64 4.93 5.47
N VAL A 73 -44.74 5.72 6.07
CA VAL A 73 -43.65 6.35 5.32
C VAL A 73 -42.86 5.18 4.77
N GLN A 74 -43.07 4.91 3.49
CA GLN A 74 -42.35 3.88 2.77
C GLN A 74 -40.92 4.41 2.66
N ARG A 75 -40.10 4.08 3.66
CA ARG A 75 -38.69 4.43 3.63
C ARG A 75 -38.08 3.73 2.43
N PRO A 76 -37.42 4.45 1.51
CA PRO A 76 -36.72 3.81 0.41
C PRO A 76 -35.71 2.83 1.00
N ARG A 77 -35.70 1.60 0.46
CA ARG A 77 -34.85 0.53 0.98
C ARG A 77 -33.35 0.87 0.86
N TYR A 78 -32.97 1.73 -0.09
CA TYR A 78 -31.58 2.19 -0.30
C TYR A 78 -31.53 3.62 -0.89
N TYR A 79 -30.76 4.51 -0.24
CA TYR A 79 -30.54 5.90 -0.66
C TYR A 79 -29.87 6.01 -2.05
N SER A 80 -29.02 5.05 -2.40
CA SER A 80 -28.28 5.01 -3.66
C SER A 80 -29.17 4.83 -4.89
N THR A 81 -30.22 4.02 -4.80
CA THR A 81 -31.09 3.70 -5.93
C THR A 81 -32.06 4.84 -6.26
N GLU A 82 -32.56 5.55 -5.24
CA GLU A 82 -33.45 6.72 -5.42
C GLU A 82 -32.71 7.96 -5.92
N LEU A 83 -31.41 8.06 -5.65
CA LEU A 83 -30.56 9.16 -6.11
C LEU A 83 -29.89 8.89 -7.47
N GLY A 84 -30.13 7.72 -8.06
CA GLY A 84 -29.43 7.31 -9.28
C GLY A 84 -27.90 7.27 -9.08
N MET A 85 -27.44 6.97 -7.87
CA MET A 85 -26.01 6.82 -7.60
C MET A 85 -25.51 5.54 -8.27
N ARG A 86 -24.67 5.71 -9.28
CA ARG A 86 -24.03 4.63 -10.00
C ARG A 86 -22.93 3.99 -9.15
N ALA A 87 -22.74 2.69 -9.35
CA ALA A 87 -21.61 1.97 -8.82
C ALA A 87 -20.36 2.26 -9.66
N GLY A 88 -19.20 2.29 -9.02
CA GLY A 88 -17.97 2.76 -9.67
C GLY A 88 -17.50 1.89 -10.84
N LEU A 89 -17.61 0.56 -10.76
CA LEU A 89 -16.98 -0.33 -11.74
C LEU A 89 -17.75 -1.65 -11.95
N LEU A 90 -17.96 -2.01 -13.21
CA LEU A 90 -18.39 -3.34 -13.65
C LEU A 90 -17.29 -4.00 -14.48
N ALA A 91 -16.92 -5.23 -14.16
CA ALA A 91 -15.94 -6.01 -14.90
C ALA A 91 -16.60 -7.13 -15.72
N GLY A 92 -16.13 -7.32 -16.95
CA GLY A 92 -16.56 -8.34 -17.88
C GLY A 92 -15.37 -9.18 -18.35
N ALA A 93 -15.46 -10.50 -18.23
CA ALA A 93 -14.44 -11.42 -18.70
C ALA A 93 -14.94 -12.23 -19.89
N LEU A 94 -14.22 -12.14 -21.02
CA LEU A 94 -14.46 -12.95 -22.21
C LEU A 94 -13.83 -14.33 -22.00
N SER A 95 -14.65 -15.38 -21.95
CA SER A 95 -14.20 -16.75 -21.67
C SER A 95 -14.86 -17.78 -22.58
N SER A 96 -14.26 -18.96 -22.74
CA SER A 96 -14.85 -20.08 -23.49
C SER A 96 -15.54 -21.08 -22.56
N GLU A 97 -16.42 -21.92 -23.11
CA GLU A 97 -17.10 -22.99 -22.36
C GLU A 97 -16.10 -23.92 -21.66
N ALA A 98 -15.02 -24.31 -22.34
CA ALA A 98 -13.97 -25.17 -21.79
C ALA A 98 -13.18 -24.51 -20.64
N ALA A 99 -13.00 -23.19 -20.68
CA ALA A 99 -12.23 -22.45 -19.68
C ALA A 99 -13.04 -22.06 -18.43
N LEU A 100 -14.36 -22.25 -18.47
CA LEU A 100 -15.28 -21.80 -17.43
C LEU A 100 -15.04 -22.50 -16.08
N ALA A 101 -14.83 -23.82 -16.11
CA ALA A 101 -14.62 -24.62 -14.89
C ALA A 101 -13.25 -24.38 -14.23
N GLY A 102 -12.23 -24.03 -15.01
CA GLY A 102 -10.86 -23.81 -14.54
C GLY A 102 -10.52 -22.34 -14.34
N ARG A 103 -10.22 -21.64 -15.44
CA ARG A 103 -9.70 -20.28 -15.43
C ARG A 103 -10.74 -19.25 -14.99
N ALA A 104 -11.97 -19.33 -15.49
CA ALA A 104 -13.01 -18.39 -15.09
C ALA A 104 -13.40 -18.56 -13.60
N ALA A 105 -13.44 -19.81 -13.11
CA ALA A 105 -13.65 -20.08 -11.69
C ALA A 105 -12.51 -19.50 -10.82
N ALA A 106 -11.26 -19.60 -11.26
CA ALA A 106 -10.12 -18.99 -10.58
C ALA A 106 -10.17 -17.46 -10.59
N LEU A 107 -10.53 -16.85 -11.74
CA LEU A 107 -10.73 -15.41 -11.83
C LEU A 107 -11.86 -14.95 -10.90
N ASN A 108 -12.98 -15.66 -10.85
CA ASN A 108 -14.10 -15.34 -9.97
C ASN A 108 -13.71 -15.35 -8.49
N ARG A 109 -12.91 -16.34 -8.05
CA ARG A 109 -12.45 -16.45 -6.65
C ARG A 109 -11.39 -15.42 -6.30
N THR A 110 -10.44 -15.15 -7.20
CA THR A 110 -9.35 -14.17 -6.96
C THR A 110 -9.86 -12.73 -7.05
N ALA A 111 -10.82 -12.46 -7.92
CA ALA A 111 -11.49 -11.17 -8.04
C ALA A 111 -12.70 -11.01 -7.11
N ALA A 112 -12.80 -11.80 -6.02
CA ALA A 112 -13.96 -11.79 -5.12
C ALA A 112 -14.29 -10.40 -4.55
N ARG A 113 -13.32 -9.50 -4.41
CA ARG A 113 -13.53 -8.12 -3.97
C ARG A 113 -14.28 -7.25 -4.98
N LEU A 114 -14.32 -7.63 -6.26
CA LEU A 114 -15.11 -6.97 -7.29
C LEU A 114 -16.55 -7.52 -7.34
N LEU A 115 -16.86 -8.63 -6.65
CA LEU A 115 -18.20 -9.23 -6.69
C LEU A 115 -19.22 -8.37 -5.95
N PRO A 116 -20.44 -8.19 -6.48
CA PRO A 116 -21.08 -8.94 -7.58
C PRO A 116 -20.82 -8.42 -9.01
N ALA A 117 -19.90 -7.46 -9.20
CA ALA A 117 -19.73 -6.73 -10.45
C ALA A 117 -18.90 -7.46 -11.54
N LEU A 118 -18.60 -8.76 -11.40
CA LEU A 118 -17.88 -9.53 -12.43
C LEU A 118 -18.84 -10.44 -13.21
N ARG A 119 -18.90 -10.27 -14.53
CA ARG A 119 -19.69 -11.10 -15.44
C ARG A 119 -18.80 -11.86 -16.43
N PHE A 120 -19.17 -13.09 -16.75
CA PHE A 120 -18.48 -13.94 -17.71
C PHE A 120 -19.27 -14.06 -19.00
N PHE A 121 -18.62 -13.79 -20.12
CA PHE A 121 -19.22 -13.82 -21.45
C PHE A 121 -18.71 -15.03 -22.23
N ILE A 122 -19.60 -15.98 -22.49
CA ILE A 122 -19.31 -17.22 -23.21
C ILE A 122 -20.09 -17.32 -24.51
N THR A 123 -19.55 -18.03 -25.49
CA THR A 123 -20.28 -18.49 -26.67
C THR A 123 -20.85 -19.86 -26.33
N ALA A 124 -22.16 -19.93 -26.09
CA ALA A 124 -22.84 -21.16 -25.73
C ALA A 124 -23.61 -21.67 -26.96
N SER A 125 -23.21 -22.85 -27.44
CA SER A 125 -23.95 -23.57 -28.49
C SER A 125 -25.33 -24.03 -27.99
N ALA A 126 -25.51 -24.17 -26.67
CA ALA A 126 -26.80 -24.34 -26.02
C ALA A 126 -26.83 -23.66 -24.64
N LEU A 127 -27.85 -22.81 -24.39
CA LEU A 127 -28.06 -22.10 -23.12
C LEU A 127 -28.20 -23.04 -21.90
N ARG A 128 -28.43 -24.34 -22.14
CA ARG A 128 -28.55 -25.40 -21.13
C ARG A 128 -27.22 -25.89 -20.57
N SER A 129 -26.09 -25.64 -21.26
CA SER A 129 -24.74 -26.05 -20.83
C SER A 129 -24.04 -25.01 -19.96
N ALA A 130 -24.55 -23.78 -19.91
CA ALA A 130 -24.04 -22.78 -18.98
C ALA A 130 -24.39 -23.25 -17.55
N PRO A 131 -23.41 -23.56 -16.69
CA PRO A 131 -23.70 -23.80 -15.29
C PRO A 131 -24.44 -22.57 -14.78
N ALA A 132 -25.58 -22.78 -14.11
CA ALA A 132 -26.47 -21.74 -13.61
C ALA A 132 -25.85 -20.92 -12.45
N GLY A 133 -24.61 -20.47 -12.61
CA GLY A 133 -24.01 -19.45 -11.78
C GLY A 133 -24.54 -18.10 -12.19
N ALA A 134 -25.00 -17.30 -11.23
CA ALA A 134 -25.64 -16.00 -11.42
C ALA A 134 -24.82 -14.93 -12.19
N ASN A 135 -23.59 -15.26 -12.64
CA ASN A 135 -22.62 -14.34 -13.25
C ASN A 135 -22.22 -14.72 -14.68
N VAL A 136 -22.81 -15.74 -15.31
CA VAL A 136 -22.45 -16.19 -16.66
C VAL A 136 -23.52 -15.79 -17.67
N VAL A 137 -23.10 -15.21 -18.80
CA VAL A 137 -23.94 -14.79 -19.92
C VAL A 137 -23.48 -15.52 -21.17
N GLY A 138 -24.38 -16.30 -21.77
CA GLY A 138 -24.11 -17.08 -22.97
C GLY A 138 -24.73 -16.45 -24.21
N PHE A 139 -23.94 -16.35 -25.29
CA PHE A 139 -24.39 -15.93 -26.61
C PHE A 139 -24.50 -17.12 -27.55
N THR A 140 -25.52 -17.12 -28.43
CA THR A 140 -25.76 -18.18 -29.42
C THR A 140 -24.92 -18.01 -30.70
N ASP A 141 -24.28 -16.87 -30.90
CA ASP A 141 -23.43 -16.61 -32.07
C ASP A 141 -22.10 -17.34 -31.92
N THR A 142 -21.75 -18.15 -32.92
CA THR A 142 -20.52 -18.96 -32.95
C THR A 142 -19.31 -18.19 -33.46
N ARG A 143 -19.50 -16.98 -34.01
CA ARG A 143 -18.40 -16.17 -34.55
C ARG A 143 -17.60 -15.51 -33.42
N GLU A 144 -16.38 -15.99 -33.21
CA GLU A 144 -15.51 -15.46 -32.14
C GLU A 144 -15.23 -13.96 -32.27
N MET A 145 -15.02 -13.47 -33.50
CA MET A 145 -14.76 -12.04 -33.76
C MET A 145 -15.86 -11.09 -33.26
N LEU A 146 -17.11 -11.57 -33.17
CA LEU A 146 -18.26 -10.76 -32.74
C LEU A 146 -18.55 -10.85 -31.24
N LYS A 147 -17.94 -11.80 -30.55
CA LYS A 147 -18.07 -11.98 -29.10
C LYS A 147 -17.83 -10.70 -28.28
N PRO A 148 -16.79 -9.87 -28.53
CA PRO A 148 -16.62 -8.62 -27.79
C PRO A 148 -17.76 -7.64 -28.02
N PHE A 149 -18.38 -7.60 -29.20
CA PHE A 149 -19.51 -6.71 -29.48
C PHE A 149 -20.81 -7.18 -28.83
N HIS A 150 -21.04 -8.50 -28.76
CA HIS A 150 -22.16 -9.06 -27.97
C HIS A 150 -22.00 -8.74 -26.49
N ALA A 151 -20.78 -8.82 -25.95
CA ALA A 151 -20.49 -8.41 -24.57
C ALA A 151 -20.73 -6.91 -24.36
N LEU A 152 -20.19 -6.04 -25.22
CA LEU A 152 -20.40 -4.59 -25.14
C LEU A 152 -21.88 -4.20 -25.23
N LYS A 153 -22.63 -4.83 -26.15
CA LYS A 153 -24.08 -4.65 -26.28
C LYS A 153 -24.81 -5.03 -25.00
N TYR A 154 -24.52 -6.22 -24.46
CA TYR A 154 -25.14 -6.67 -23.21
C TYR A 154 -24.84 -5.74 -22.04
N LEU A 155 -23.61 -5.25 -21.92
CA LEU A 155 -23.22 -4.28 -20.89
C LEU A 155 -23.97 -2.96 -21.04
N ALA A 156 -24.10 -2.45 -22.27
CA ALA A 156 -24.83 -1.21 -22.55
C ALA A 156 -26.35 -1.35 -22.30
N ASP A 157 -26.96 -2.47 -22.70
CA ASP A 157 -28.41 -2.68 -22.56
C ASP A 157 -28.85 -2.84 -21.09
N ASN A 158 -28.00 -3.46 -20.24
CA ASN A 158 -28.39 -3.83 -18.88
C ASN A 158 -27.79 -2.94 -17.78
N TYR A 159 -26.60 -2.36 -18.00
CA TYR A 159 -25.80 -1.77 -16.90
C TYR A 159 -25.36 -0.32 -17.15
N LEU A 160 -25.73 0.27 -18.29
CA LEU A 160 -25.32 1.64 -18.63
C LEU A 160 -25.86 2.70 -17.65
N GLU A 161 -26.95 2.43 -16.95
CA GLU A 161 -27.52 3.32 -15.95
C GLU A 161 -27.02 3.04 -14.53
N GLU A 162 -26.48 1.84 -14.28
CA GLU A 162 -26.05 1.37 -12.96
C GLU A 162 -24.57 1.62 -12.68
N TYR A 163 -23.71 1.68 -13.70
CA TYR A 163 -22.25 1.74 -13.54
C TYR A 163 -21.58 2.87 -14.34
N ASP A 164 -20.54 3.48 -13.76
CA ASP A 164 -19.76 4.57 -14.37
C ASP A 164 -18.60 4.08 -15.25
N PHE A 165 -17.93 2.99 -14.87
CA PHE A 165 -16.81 2.43 -15.61
C PHE A 165 -17.03 0.95 -15.90
N PHE A 166 -16.55 0.52 -17.07
CA PHE A 166 -16.63 -0.85 -17.56
C PHE A 166 -15.23 -1.36 -17.87
N PHE A 167 -14.87 -2.50 -17.30
CA PHE A 167 -13.57 -3.11 -17.49
C PHE A 167 -13.71 -4.45 -18.20
N LEU A 168 -13.04 -4.61 -19.34
CA LEU A 168 -13.09 -5.82 -20.16
C LEU A 168 -11.76 -6.54 -20.16
N VAL A 169 -11.78 -7.85 -19.91
CA VAL A 169 -10.58 -8.71 -19.86
C VAL A 169 -10.81 -10.06 -20.51
N THR A 170 -9.74 -10.82 -20.78
CA THR A 170 -9.83 -12.24 -21.13
C THR A 170 -9.69 -13.13 -19.89
N ASP A 171 -10.12 -14.38 -20.03
CA ASP A 171 -9.97 -15.42 -19.00
C ASP A 171 -8.52 -15.87 -18.74
N ALA A 172 -7.55 -15.41 -19.53
CA ALA A 172 -6.12 -15.66 -19.34
C ALA A 172 -5.43 -14.55 -18.53
N THR A 173 -6.18 -13.72 -17.80
CA THR A 173 -5.62 -12.52 -17.16
C THR A 173 -5.88 -12.56 -15.66
N TYR A 174 -4.86 -12.25 -14.88
CA TYR A 174 -5.00 -12.01 -13.45
C TYR A 174 -5.32 -10.53 -13.21
N VAL A 175 -6.38 -10.27 -12.43
CA VAL A 175 -6.85 -8.92 -12.13
C VAL A 175 -6.62 -8.59 -10.65
N ASN A 176 -5.87 -7.53 -10.39
CA ASN A 176 -5.66 -6.99 -9.06
C ASN A 176 -6.82 -6.07 -8.68
N ALA A 177 -7.89 -6.67 -8.15
CA ALA A 177 -9.15 -6.00 -7.79
C ALA A 177 -8.97 -4.70 -6.98
N GLN A 178 -8.03 -4.69 -6.03
CA GLN A 178 -7.78 -3.52 -5.18
C GLN A 178 -7.13 -2.38 -5.97
N ARG A 179 -6.08 -2.66 -6.78
CA ARG A 179 -5.43 -1.61 -7.59
C ARG A 179 -6.40 -1.06 -8.63
N LEU A 180 -7.21 -1.92 -9.24
CA LEU A 180 -8.22 -1.50 -10.21
C LEU A 180 -9.26 -0.56 -9.57
N THR A 181 -9.76 -0.90 -8.38
CA THR A 181 -10.74 -0.06 -7.66
C THR A 181 -10.11 1.26 -7.21
N GLU A 182 -8.85 1.23 -6.73
CA GLU A 182 -8.09 2.44 -6.38
C GLU A 182 -7.88 3.34 -7.60
N LEU A 183 -7.57 2.77 -8.78
CA LEU A 183 -7.43 3.51 -10.03
C LEU A 183 -8.76 4.18 -10.41
N VAL A 184 -9.85 3.42 -10.47
CA VAL A 184 -11.17 3.92 -10.87
C VAL A 184 -11.68 4.99 -9.91
N SER A 185 -11.42 4.87 -8.61
CA SER A 185 -11.83 5.86 -7.60
C SER A 185 -11.24 7.26 -7.81
N LYS A 186 -10.17 7.38 -8.61
CA LYS A 186 -9.48 8.64 -8.88
C LYS A 186 -9.77 9.18 -10.28
N LEU A 187 -10.49 8.43 -11.12
CA LEU A 187 -10.88 8.88 -12.44
C LEU A 187 -12.11 9.80 -12.35
N SER A 188 -12.13 10.85 -13.16
CA SER A 188 -13.31 11.71 -13.28
C SER A 188 -14.37 11.01 -14.13
N VAL A 189 -15.61 10.95 -13.62
CA VAL A 189 -16.78 10.40 -14.34
C VAL A 189 -17.12 11.24 -15.59
N SER A 190 -16.75 12.52 -15.61
CA SER A 190 -17.06 13.44 -16.71
C SER A 190 -16.15 13.29 -17.93
N GLN A 191 -15.06 12.51 -17.83
CA GLN A 191 -14.07 12.38 -18.88
C GLN A 191 -14.30 11.12 -19.72
N ASP A 192 -14.13 11.25 -21.03
CA ASP A 192 -14.08 10.11 -21.93
C ASP A 192 -12.75 9.37 -21.73
N VAL A 193 -12.83 8.14 -21.21
CA VAL A 193 -11.65 7.34 -20.88
C VAL A 193 -11.71 6.03 -21.67
N TYR A 194 -10.72 5.86 -22.53
CA TYR A 194 -10.34 4.58 -23.13
C TYR A 194 -8.90 4.28 -22.71
N MET A 195 -8.77 3.41 -21.70
CA MET A 195 -7.52 3.20 -21.00
C MET A 195 -7.12 1.72 -20.99
N GLY A 196 -5.82 1.47 -21.14
CA GLY A 196 -5.25 0.12 -21.17
C GLY A 196 -3.78 0.18 -21.60
N THR A 197 -3.17 -0.97 -21.80
CA THR A 197 -1.82 -1.04 -22.36
C THR A 197 -1.92 -1.03 -23.87
N VAL A 198 -1.13 -0.18 -24.53
CA VAL A 198 -1.04 -0.17 -26.00
C VAL A 198 -0.48 -1.51 -26.46
N ALA A 199 -1.13 -2.14 -27.42
CA ALA A 199 -0.64 -3.38 -28.02
C ALA A 199 0.74 -3.14 -28.64
N ASP A 200 1.60 -4.16 -28.66
CA ASP A 200 2.91 -4.09 -29.33
C ASP A 200 2.78 -4.16 -30.87
N ASP A 201 1.54 -4.20 -31.37
CA ASP A 201 1.19 -4.14 -32.78
C ASP A 201 1.24 -2.68 -33.27
N ASP A 202 1.48 -2.45 -34.57
CA ASP A 202 1.46 -1.11 -35.19
C ASP A 202 0.11 -0.36 -35.07
N THR A 203 -0.89 -0.98 -34.46
CA THR A 203 -2.29 -0.54 -34.44
C THR A 203 -2.63 0.48 -33.34
N GLN A 204 -1.71 0.76 -32.40
CA GLN A 204 -1.87 1.78 -31.32
C GLN A 204 -3.15 1.63 -30.47
N TYR A 205 -3.82 0.46 -30.51
CA TYR A 205 -5.03 0.18 -29.72
C TYR A 205 -4.71 -0.48 -28.39
N CYS A 206 -5.62 -0.41 -27.42
CA CYS A 206 -5.43 -1.07 -26.13
C CYS A 206 -5.59 -2.59 -26.28
N THR A 207 -4.63 -3.37 -25.78
CA THR A 207 -4.71 -4.84 -25.82
C THR A 207 -5.69 -5.38 -24.78
N LEU A 208 -6.59 -6.27 -25.23
CA LEU A 208 -7.59 -6.93 -24.39
C LEU A 208 -6.95 -7.90 -23.39
N GLU A 209 -5.78 -8.46 -23.70
CA GLU A 209 -5.02 -9.32 -22.78
C GLU A 209 -4.52 -8.54 -21.56
N SER A 210 -4.20 -7.26 -21.73
CA SER A 210 -3.86 -6.40 -20.59
C SER A 210 -5.08 -5.90 -19.84
N GLY A 211 -6.27 -6.02 -20.41
CA GLY A 211 -7.50 -5.41 -19.92
C GLY A 211 -7.73 -4.00 -20.44
N ILE A 212 -8.99 -3.69 -20.72
CA ILE A 212 -9.44 -2.42 -21.29
C ILE A 212 -10.45 -1.78 -20.33
N LEU A 213 -10.24 -0.53 -19.98
CA LEU A 213 -11.14 0.29 -19.19
C LEU A 213 -11.86 1.31 -20.08
N LEU A 214 -13.19 1.34 -19.99
CA LEU A 214 -14.08 2.21 -20.74
C LEU A 214 -14.93 3.04 -19.77
N SER A 215 -15.05 4.35 -20.02
CA SER A 215 -16.03 5.18 -19.33
C SER A 215 -17.46 4.92 -19.86
N ASN A 216 -18.45 5.30 -19.06
CA ASN A 216 -19.86 5.25 -19.42
C ASN A 216 -20.18 5.98 -20.74
N SER A 217 -19.56 7.14 -20.96
CA SER A 217 -19.73 7.94 -22.17
C SER A 217 -19.21 7.24 -23.43
N VAL A 218 -18.03 6.60 -23.35
CA VAL A 218 -17.45 5.82 -24.44
C VAL A 218 -18.31 4.61 -24.77
N LEU A 219 -18.79 3.87 -23.75
CA LEU A 219 -19.68 2.73 -23.98
C LEU A 219 -21.01 3.14 -24.63
N ARG A 220 -21.59 4.28 -24.21
CA ARG A 220 -22.82 4.83 -24.82
C ARG A 220 -22.61 5.20 -26.29
N ALA A 221 -21.46 5.80 -26.62
CA ALA A 221 -21.12 6.13 -28.00
C ALA A 221 -20.94 4.88 -28.86
N VAL A 222 -20.22 3.88 -28.35
CA VAL A 222 -20.04 2.57 -29.00
C VAL A 222 -21.37 1.86 -29.23
N HIS A 223 -22.28 1.90 -28.26
CA HIS A 223 -23.62 1.32 -28.39
C HIS A 223 -24.42 1.97 -29.53
N GLY A 224 -24.35 3.31 -29.68
CA GLY A 224 -24.99 4.03 -30.77
C GLY A 224 -24.43 3.73 -32.17
N ALA A 225 -23.18 3.28 -32.26
CA ALA A 225 -22.49 2.94 -33.51
C ALA A 225 -22.29 1.44 -33.72
N LEU A 226 -22.99 0.58 -32.96
CA LEU A 226 -22.72 -0.86 -32.92
C LEU A 226 -22.88 -1.53 -34.29
N ASP A 227 -23.86 -1.09 -35.09
CA ASP A 227 -24.09 -1.59 -36.46
C ASP A 227 -22.88 -1.38 -37.37
N TRP A 228 -22.22 -0.22 -37.25
CA TRP A 228 -20.99 0.08 -37.99
C TRP A 228 -19.84 -0.79 -37.48
N CYS A 229 -19.73 -0.98 -36.17
CA CYS A 229 -18.67 -1.77 -35.56
C CYS A 229 -18.74 -3.25 -35.97
N VAL A 230 -19.92 -3.86 -35.97
CA VAL A 230 -20.13 -5.25 -36.39
C VAL A 230 -19.80 -5.44 -37.87
N ARG A 231 -20.20 -4.50 -38.75
CA ARG A 231 -19.91 -4.58 -40.19
C ARG A 231 -18.43 -4.42 -40.53
N ASN A 232 -17.69 -3.66 -39.74
CA ASN A 232 -16.29 -3.37 -39.97
C ASN A 232 -15.34 -4.27 -39.16
N SER A 233 -15.85 -5.35 -38.56
CA SER A 233 -15.05 -6.32 -37.82
C SER A 233 -14.49 -7.40 -38.75
N TYR A 234 -13.19 -7.32 -39.05
CA TYR A 234 -12.50 -8.27 -39.93
C TYR A 234 -11.24 -8.87 -39.31
N SER A 235 -10.72 -8.30 -38.22
CA SER A 235 -9.51 -8.80 -37.59
C SER A 235 -9.81 -10.02 -36.71
N PRO A 236 -8.95 -11.05 -36.68
CA PRO A 236 -9.07 -12.13 -35.71
C PRO A 236 -8.79 -11.65 -34.28
N HIS A 237 -8.07 -10.54 -34.12
CA HIS A 237 -7.74 -9.97 -32.83
C HIS A 237 -8.88 -9.09 -32.30
N HIS A 238 -9.45 -9.48 -31.16
CA HIS A 238 -10.58 -8.75 -30.56
C HIS A 238 -10.25 -7.30 -30.23
N HIS A 239 -9.02 -6.99 -29.81
CA HIS A 239 -8.61 -5.63 -29.44
C HIS A 239 -8.58 -4.67 -30.63
N GLU A 240 -8.19 -5.12 -31.81
CA GLU A 240 -8.19 -4.29 -33.02
C GLU A 240 -9.61 -3.89 -33.44
N ASN A 241 -10.55 -4.84 -33.38
CA ASN A 241 -11.94 -4.57 -33.71
C ASN A 241 -12.58 -3.59 -32.70
N ILE A 242 -12.32 -3.77 -31.40
CA ILE A 242 -12.78 -2.83 -30.35
C ILE A 242 -12.14 -1.45 -30.57
N GLY A 243 -10.82 -1.39 -30.79
CA GLY A 243 -10.09 -0.14 -30.98
C GLY A 243 -10.61 0.68 -32.16
N ARG A 244 -10.88 0.03 -33.31
CA ARG A 244 -11.47 0.69 -34.48
C ARG A 244 -12.89 1.20 -34.22
N CYS A 245 -13.68 0.45 -33.47
CA CYS A 245 -15.02 0.86 -33.06
C CYS A 245 -14.98 2.09 -32.14
N VAL A 246 -14.13 2.08 -31.10
CA VAL A 246 -13.98 3.19 -30.16
C VAL A 246 -13.46 4.45 -30.86
N LEU A 247 -12.49 4.30 -31.77
CA LEU A 247 -11.96 5.42 -32.54
C LEU A 247 -13.02 6.07 -33.45
N HIS A 248 -13.89 5.27 -34.05
CA HIS A 248 -14.99 5.77 -34.88
C HIS A 248 -16.11 6.40 -34.07
N ALA A 249 -16.52 5.76 -32.97
CA ALA A 249 -17.70 6.14 -32.20
C ALA A 249 -17.43 7.26 -31.18
N ALA A 250 -16.31 7.17 -30.46
CA ALA A 250 -15.98 8.06 -29.34
C ALA A 250 -14.75 8.95 -29.60
N HIS A 251 -14.12 8.83 -30.78
CA HIS A 251 -12.94 9.61 -31.18
C HIS A 251 -11.81 9.66 -30.14
N THR A 252 -11.69 8.59 -29.33
CA THR A 252 -10.74 8.50 -28.24
C THR A 252 -9.68 7.45 -28.59
N THR A 253 -8.40 7.79 -28.37
CA THR A 253 -7.27 6.88 -28.59
C THR A 253 -6.90 6.13 -27.31
N CYS A 254 -6.20 5.00 -27.44
CA CYS A 254 -5.76 4.25 -26.26
C CYS A 254 -4.80 5.10 -25.41
N THR A 255 -5.05 5.17 -24.10
CA THR A 255 -4.19 5.88 -23.15
C THR A 255 -3.72 4.93 -22.03
N SER A 256 -2.41 4.89 -21.78
CA SER A 256 -1.83 4.14 -20.65
C SER A 256 -1.64 4.99 -19.40
N SER A 257 -1.60 6.32 -19.54
CA SER A 257 -1.55 7.24 -18.41
C SER A 257 -2.31 8.52 -18.72
N LEU A 258 -3.04 9.03 -17.72
CA LEU A 258 -3.69 10.33 -17.81
C LEU A 258 -2.74 11.39 -17.28
N GLN A 259 -1.88 11.91 -18.14
CA GLN A 259 -1.13 13.12 -17.81
C GLN A 259 -1.97 14.35 -18.13
N VAL A 260 -2.35 15.11 -17.11
CA VAL A 260 -2.72 16.52 -17.32
C VAL A 260 -1.41 17.22 -17.71
N SER A 261 -1.20 17.40 -19.02
CA SER A 261 -0.01 18.04 -19.57
C SER A 261 0.03 19.52 -19.19
N SER A 262 0.55 19.81 -18.01
CA SER A 262 0.85 21.17 -17.56
C SER A 262 2.28 21.48 -17.96
N ARG A 263 2.49 22.05 -19.15
CA ARG A 263 3.81 22.53 -19.59
C ARG A 263 4.17 23.78 -18.79
N PHE A 264 4.98 23.63 -17.73
CA PHE A 264 5.60 24.76 -17.06
C PHE A 264 7.00 25.00 -17.64
N THR A 265 7.13 26.03 -18.47
CA THR A 265 8.42 26.54 -18.93
C THR A 265 9.06 27.37 -17.82
N LEU A 266 10.02 26.79 -17.10
CA LEU A 266 10.88 27.53 -16.18
C LEU A 266 11.93 28.30 -16.99
N THR A 267 11.77 29.62 -17.08
CA THR A 267 12.81 30.52 -17.59
C THR A 267 13.70 30.95 -16.43
N ALA A 268 14.95 30.50 -16.43
CA ALA A 268 15.95 30.99 -15.49
C ALA A 268 16.47 32.36 -15.97
N LEU A 269 16.27 33.41 -15.18
CA LEU A 269 17.01 34.66 -15.36
C LEU A 269 18.28 34.60 -14.51
N SER A 270 19.45 34.64 -15.17
CA SER A 270 20.72 34.93 -14.52
C SER A 270 20.96 36.45 -14.53
N THR A 271 21.09 37.05 -13.35
CA THR A 271 21.64 38.40 -13.22
C THR A 271 23.12 38.28 -12.84
N PRO A 272 24.05 38.92 -13.57
CA PRO A 272 25.46 38.91 -13.21
C PRO A 272 25.70 39.85 -12.03
N GLY A 273 26.23 39.34 -10.91
CA GLY A 273 26.84 40.22 -9.90
C GLY A 273 26.81 39.78 -8.43
N TYR A 274 26.00 38.79 -8.02
CA TYR A 274 25.96 38.38 -6.60
C TYR A 274 25.81 36.87 -6.44
N CYS A 275 26.83 36.24 -5.86
CA CYS A 275 26.79 34.85 -5.41
C CYS A 275 26.10 34.77 -4.05
N THR A 276 24.77 34.80 -4.02
CA THR A 276 24.03 34.33 -2.84
C THR A 276 23.74 32.85 -3.00
N ALA A 277 24.41 32.01 -2.22
CA ALA A 277 24.08 30.59 -2.09
C ALA A 277 22.71 30.45 -1.42
N ARG A 278 21.66 30.46 -2.23
CA ARG A 278 20.32 30.10 -1.79
C ARG A 278 20.24 28.57 -1.89
N VAL A 279 20.10 27.91 -0.75
CA VAL A 279 19.76 26.48 -0.69
C VAL A 279 18.41 26.32 -1.39
N ILE A 280 18.46 25.94 -2.67
CA ILE A 280 17.30 25.40 -3.36
C ILE A 280 17.16 24.00 -2.78
N LEU A 281 16.09 23.76 -2.04
CA LEU A 281 15.64 22.40 -1.72
C LEU A 281 15.52 21.66 -3.06
N GLN A 282 16.54 20.88 -3.41
CA GLN A 282 16.41 19.82 -4.38
C GLN A 282 15.51 18.76 -3.74
N ASP A 283 14.57 18.28 -4.54
CA ASP A 283 13.51 17.31 -4.23
C ASP A 283 12.17 17.89 -3.76
N ILE A 284 11.65 18.89 -4.47
CA ILE A 284 10.22 18.85 -4.77
C ILE A 284 10.05 18.03 -6.06
N VAL A 285 10.02 16.70 -5.91
CA VAL A 285 9.31 15.88 -6.89
C VAL A 285 7.84 16.25 -6.71
N VAL A 286 7.37 17.27 -7.44
CA VAL A 286 5.94 17.42 -7.69
C VAL A 286 5.59 16.20 -8.52
N ARG A 287 5.22 15.11 -7.85
CA ARG A 287 4.62 13.95 -8.49
C ARG A 287 3.27 14.45 -8.98
N VAL A 288 3.23 15.00 -10.19
CA VAL A 288 1.98 15.21 -10.91
C VAL A 288 1.40 13.82 -11.04
N GLN A 289 0.44 13.48 -10.18
CA GLN A 289 -0.20 12.18 -10.13
C GLN A 289 -1.08 12.05 -11.38
N GLY A 290 -0.45 11.79 -12.52
CA GLY A 290 -1.14 11.08 -13.58
C GLY A 290 -1.37 9.66 -13.08
N GLU A 291 -2.63 9.27 -12.97
CA GLU A 291 -2.95 7.87 -12.73
C GLU A 291 -2.57 7.08 -13.99
N SER A 292 -1.73 6.07 -13.80
CA SER A 292 -1.20 5.23 -14.87
C SER A 292 -1.78 3.81 -14.76
N TYR A 293 -2.30 3.31 -15.87
CA TYR A 293 -2.63 1.91 -16.03
C TYR A 293 -1.35 1.12 -16.28
N VAL A 294 -1.01 0.21 -15.35
CA VAL A 294 0.17 -0.65 -15.47
C VAL A 294 -0.28 -2.09 -15.58
N SER A 295 0.07 -2.74 -16.68
CA SER A 295 -0.09 -4.19 -16.84
C SER A 295 1.27 -4.87 -16.81
N TRP A 296 1.33 -6.05 -16.20
CA TRP A 296 2.53 -6.88 -16.18
C TRP A 296 2.42 -8.00 -17.23
N ARG A 297 3.46 -8.15 -18.06
CA ARG A 297 3.59 -9.30 -18.95
C ARG A 297 4.34 -10.42 -18.24
N VAL A 298 3.69 -11.56 -18.07
CA VAL A 298 4.30 -12.78 -17.52
C VAL A 298 5.19 -13.38 -18.61
N GLY A 299 6.51 -13.18 -18.49
CA GLY A 299 7.49 -13.84 -19.35
C GLY A 299 7.45 -15.36 -19.16
N GLY A 300 7.64 -16.10 -20.26
CA GLY A 300 7.58 -17.57 -20.26
C GLY A 300 8.51 -18.21 -19.22
N ALA A 301 7.98 -19.23 -18.53
CA ALA A 301 8.53 -19.88 -17.34
C ALA A 301 8.85 -18.88 -16.22
N VAL A 302 7.89 -18.60 -15.35
CA VAL A 302 8.13 -17.88 -14.09
C VAL A 302 8.97 -18.80 -13.20
N PRO A 303 10.28 -18.59 -13.00
CA PRO A 303 10.90 -19.14 -11.81
C PRO A 303 10.22 -18.41 -10.66
N SER A 304 9.59 -19.16 -9.76
CA SER A 304 9.04 -18.70 -8.48
C SER A 304 10.06 -17.98 -7.57
N ALA A 305 11.27 -17.69 -8.07
CA ALA A 305 12.39 -17.12 -7.35
C ALA A 305 12.45 -15.58 -7.40
N GLU A 306 11.88 -14.91 -8.41
CA GLU A 306 12.00 -13.44 -8.54
C GLU A 306 10.70 -12.82 -9.07
N LEU A 307 9.61 -12.94 -8.30
CA LEU A 307 8.42 -12.11 -8.53
C LEU A 307 8.76 -10.66 -8.15
N GLU A 308 9.06 -9.83 -9.14
CA GLU A 308 9.42 -8.41 -8.95
C GLU A 308 8.36 -7.65 -8.13
N PRO A 309 8.74 -6.73 -7.21
CA PRO A 309 7.81 -5.88 -6.46
C PRO A 309 6.86 -5.07 -7.36
N ALA A 310 7.27 -4.78 -8.59
CA ALA A 310 6.48 -4.08 -9.60
C ALA A 310 5.15 -4.80 -9.93
N LEU A 311 5.07 -6.12 -9.73
CA LEU A 311 3.86 -6.91 -9.96
C LEU A 311 2.73 -6.55 -8.98
N ALA A 312 3.06 -6.15 -7.73
CA ALA A 312 2.07 -5.78 -6.73
C ALA A 312 1.37 -4.44 -7.07
N ASP A 313 2.06 -3.59 -7.84
CA ASP A 313 1.58 -2.29 -8.29
C ASP A 313 0.84 -2.37 -9.64
N ALA A 314 0.98 -3.47 -10.38
CA ALA A 314 0.24 -3.70 -11.61
C ALA A 314 -1.26 -3.95 -11.36
N VAL A 315 -2.10 -3.44 -12.27
CA VAL A 315 -3.55 -3.64 -12.32
C VAL A 315 -3.89 -5.04 -12.83
N THR A 316 -3.16 -5.50 -13.84
CA THR A 316 -3.35 -6.82 -14.44
C THR A 316 -2.02 -7.53 -14.71
N ALA A 317 -2.06 -8.86 -14.76
CA ALA A 317 -0.95 -9.68 -15.22
C ALA A 317 -1.41 -10.70 -16.28
N HIS A 318 -0.70 -10.80 -17.40
CA HIS A 318 -1.07 -11.65 -18.54
C HIS A 318 0.17 -12.15 -19.30
N PRO A 319 0.12 -13.31 -19.98
CA PRO A 319 -0.94 -14.32 -19.93
C PRO A 319 -0.76 -15.30 -18.75
N VAL A 320 -1.87 -15.77 -18.19
CA VAL A 320 -1.94 -16.78 -17.12
C VAL A 320 -2.85 -17.92 -17.59
N HIS A 321 -2.22 -18.98 -18.11
CA HIS A 321 -2.96 -20.12 -18.67
C HIS A 321 -3.40 -21.15 -17.63
N ASP A 322 -2.62 -21.34 -16.57
CA ASP A 322 -2.93 -22.31 -15.51
C ASP A 322 -3.65 -21.63 -14.34
N PRO A 323 -4.83 -22.11 -13.92
CA PRO A 323 -5.51 -21.64 -12.72
C PRO A 323 -4.64 -21.64 -11.46
N HIS A 324 -3.71 -22.59 -11.29
CA HIS A 324 -2.86 -22.64 -10.10
C HIS A 324 -1.92 -21.43 -10.02
N HIS A 325 -1.31 -21.03 -11.13
CA HIS A 325 -0.48 -19.82 -11.21
C HIS A 325 -1.29 -18.57 -10.84
N MET A 326 -2.57 -18.50 -11.20
CA MET A 326 -3.44 -17.39 -10.84
C MET A 326 -3.60 -17.22 -9.31
N TYR A 327 -3.77 -18.32 -8.58
CA TYR A 327 -3.84 -18.30 -7.11
C TYR A 327 -2.49 -17.97 -6.48
N GLN A 328 -1.39 -18.47 -7.04
CA GLN A 328 -0.03 -18.14 -6.57
C GLN A 328 0.26 -16.64 -6.70
N LEU A 329 -0.05 -16.06 -7.86
CA LEU A 329 0.05 -14.61 -8.10
C LEU A 329 -0.83 -13.84 -7.11
N HIS A 330 -2.06 -14.30 -6.88
CA HIS A 330 -2.96 -13.67 -5.91
C HIS A 330 -2.40 -13.68 -4.49
N ALA A 331 -1.91 -14.82 -4.01
CA ALA A 331 -1.30 -14.95 -2.70
C ALA A 331 -0.06 -14.05 -2.56
N TYR A 332 0.78 -13.99 -3.59
CA TYR A 332 1.96 -13.13 -3.62
C TYR A 332 1.59 -11.64 -3.50
N VAL A 333 0.64 -11.15 -4.32
CA VAL A 333 0.20 -9.75 -4.30
C VAL A 333 -0.42 -9.38 -2.95
N LEU A 334 -1.23 -10.27 -2.36
CA LEU A 334 -1.80 -10.05 -1.03
C LEU A 334 -0.71 -9.97 0.05
N LEU A 335 0.30 -10.85 -0.01
CA LEU A 335 1.42 -10.84 0.93
C LEU A 335 2.23 -9.54 0.83
N GLN A 336 2.60 -9.12 -0.38
CA GLN A 336 3.36 -7.89 -0.60
C GLN A 336 2.61 -6.65 -0.10
N ARG A 337 1.31 -6.56 -0.36
CA ARG A 337 0.46 -5.48 0.17
C ARG A 337 0.38 -5.51 1.69
N ALA A 338 0.21 -6.68 2.30
CA ALA A 338 0.19 -6.80 3.75
C ALA A 338 1.53 -6.35 4.37
N GLN A 339 2.65 -6.70 3.75
CA GLN A 339 3.97 -6.25 4.18
C GLN A 339 4.15 -4.72 4.03
N ALA A 340 3.72 -4.15 2.91
CA ALA A 340 3.75 -2.71 2.67
C ALA A 340 2.87 -1.95 3.68
N GLU A 341 1.68 -2.46 4.00
CA GLU A 341 0.79 -1.87 4.98
C GLU A 341 1.38 -1.95 6.40
N VAL A 342 1.97 -3.08 6.77
CA VAL A 342 2.69 -3.22 8.05
C VAL A 342 3.85 -2.22 8.13
N ALA A 343 4.62 -2.05 7.06
CA ALA A 343 5.69 -1.07 7.02
C ALA A 343 5.17 0.37 7.17
N ARG A 344 4.08 0.71 6.47
CA ARG A 344 3.40 2.02 6.56
C ARG A 344 2.93 2.30 7.99
N LEU A 345 2.24 1.34 8.60
CA LEU A 345 1.73 1.44 9.97
C LEU A 345 2.87 1.58 10.99
N ARG A 346 4.01 0.88 10.78
CA ARG A 346 5.20 1.04 11.63
C ARG A 346 5.79 2.44 11.56
N VAL A 347 5.88 3.02 10.36
CA VAL A 347 6.37 4.40 10.17
C VAL A 347 5.41 5.39 10.83
N GLN A 348 4.10 5.22 10.66
CA GLN A 348 3.08 6.05 11.30
C GLN A 348 3.15 5.95 12.83
N ALA A 349 3.31 4.74 13.37
CA ALA A 349 3.49 4.51 14.80
C ALA A 349 4.78 5.16 15.34
N ALA A 350 5.88 5.11 14.59
CA ALA A 350 7.13 5.79 14.96
C ALA A 350 7.00 7.33 14.92
N ALA A 351 6.24 7.86 13.95
CA ALA A 351 5.96 9.29 13.85
C ALA A 351 5.02 9.78 14.96
N SER A 352 4.00 8.99 15.31
CA SER A 352 3.08 9.29 16.41
C SER A 352 3.77 9.18 17.77
N ALA A 353 4.73 8.26 17.94
CA ALA A 353 5.51 8.08 19.17
C ALA A 353 6.13 9.38 19.71
N ARG A 354 6.51 10.32 18.83
CA ARG A 354 7.05 11.64 19.22
C ARG A 354 6.04 12.52 19.96
N ARG A 355 4.75 12.32 19.71
CA ARG A 355 3.62 13.04 20.32
C ARG A 355 3.13 12.39 21.62
N HIS A 356 3.71 11.28 22.05
CA HIS A 356 3.35 10.66 23.33
C HIS A 356 3.78 11.53 24.51
N PRO A 357 2.96 11.62 25.59
CA PRO A 357 3.32 12.29 26.83
C PRO A 357 4.67 11.82 27.39
N ARG A 358 5.41 12.73 28.04
CA ARG A 358 6.69 12.40 28.70
C ARG A 358 6.45 11.25 29.70
N GLY A 359 7.25 10.18 29.60
CA GLY A 359 7.12 8.96 30.42
C GLY A 359 6.38 7.79 29.75
N PHE A 360 5.60 8.02 28.69
CA PHE A 360 4.82 6.96 28.00
C PHE A 360 5.37 6.56 26.63
N ARG A 361 6.59 6.99 26.27
CA ARG A 361 7.19 6.72 24.93
C ARG A 361 7.48 5.25 24.63
N ASN A 362 7.46 4.37 25.65
CA ASN A 362 7.62 2.92 25.54
C ASN A 362 6.40 2.14 26.07
N ALA A 363 5.30 2.85 26.34
CA ALA A 363 4.04 2.27 26.75
C ALA A 363 3.01 2.54 25.65
N THR A 364 2.37 1.49 25.13
CA THR A 364 1.16 1.63 24.33
C THR A 364 0.17 2.46 25.16
N TRP A 365 -0.09 3.66 24.68
CA TRP A 365 -1.05 4.60 25.27
C TRP A 365 -2.34 4.51 24.46
N PRO A 366 -3.53 4.42 25.08
CA PRO A 366 -3.81 4.23 26.51
C PRO A 366 -3.28 2.91 27.13
N PRO A 367 -2.95 2.89 28.44
CA PRO A 367 -2.39 1.72 29.14
C PRO A 367 -3.25 0.44 29.06
N GLY A 368 -4.56 0.58 28.87
CA GLY A 368 -5.50 -0.54 28.71
C GLY A 368 -5.37 -1.29 27.38
N LEU A 369 -4.74 -0.69 26.37
CA LEU A 369 -4.58 -1.32 25.04
C LEU A 369 -3.51 -2.41 24.97
N ARG A 370 -2.72 -2.61 26.04
CA ARG A 370 -1.88 -3.81 26.17
C ARG A 370 -2.68 -5.11 26.18
N ASN A 371 -3.98 -5.05 26.49
CA ASN A 371 -4.90 -6.19 26.53
C ASN A 371 -5.96 -6.13 25.43
N SER A 372 -5.90 -5.14 24.53
CA SER A 372 -6.87 -5.03 23.43
C SER A 372 -6.53 -6.04 22.32
N PRO A 373 -7.53 -6.78 21.81
CA PRO A 373 -7.34 -7.72 20.72
C PRO A 373 -6.79 -6.96 19.50
N GLY A 374 -5.56 -7.29 19.10
CA GLY A 374 -4.86 -6.69 17.95
C GLY A 374 -3.54 -5.97 18.28
N LEU A 375 -3.32 -5.55 19.52
CA LEU A 375 -2.07 -4.90 19.97
C LEU A 375 -1.27 -5.73 20.98
N ALA A 376 -1.98 -6.53 21.79
CA ALA A 376 -1.36 -7.58 22.58
C ALA A 376 -0.94 -8.74 21.66
N PRO A 377 0.20 -9.41 21.91
CA PRO A 377 0.34 -10.79 21.45
C PRO A 377 -0.92 -11.54 21.89
N PRO A 378 -1.62 -12.27 21.00
CA PRO A 378 -2.83 -12.98 21.39
C PRO A 378 -2.48 -13.83 22.61
N PRO A 379 -3.19 -13.68 23.74
CA PRO A 379 -2.93 -14.54 24.88
C PRO A 379 -3.12 -15.98 24.40
N PRO A 380 -2.23 -16.90 24.81
CA PRO A 380 -2.38 -18.30 24.44
C PRO A 380 -3.80 -18.79 24.74
N ASN A 381 -4.40 -19.55 23.83
CA ASN A 381 -5.79 -20.02 23.94
C ASN A 381 -6.00 -20.84 25.23
N ASN A 382 -4.96 -21.49 25.72
CA ASN A 382 -4.96 -22.26 26.94
C ASN A 382 -3.70 -22.00 27.78
N ARG A 383 -3.77 -22.25 29.09
CA ARG A 383 -2.62 -22.18 30.01
C ARG A 383 -1.44 -23.06 29.60
N PHE A 384 -1.70 -24.06 28.75
CA PHE A 384 -0.69 -24.97 28.22
C PHE A 384 0.00 -24.45 26.95
N ASP A 385 -0.54 -23.40 26.32
CA ASP A 385 0.06 -22.75 25.15
C ASP A 385 1.04 -21.62 25.55
N HIS A 386 1.29 -21.43 26.86
CA HIS A 386 2.36 -20.54 27.32
C HIS A 386 3.71 -21.13 26.94
N LEU A 387 4.42 -20.44 26.05
CA LEU A 387 5.78 -20.82 25.69
C LEU A 387 6.68 -20.75 26.92
N ARG A 388 7.25 -21.90 27.28
CA ARG A 388 8.14 -22.05 28.42
C ARG A 388 9.49 -21.43 28.10
N TRP A 389 10.00 -20.63 29.05
CA TRP A 389 11.40 -20.23 29.07
C TRP A 389 12.20 -21.27 29.85
N THR A 390 13.16 -21.91 29.19
CA THR A 390 14.11 -22.80 29.86
C THR A 390 15.32 -21.98 30.26
N THR A 391 15.49 -21.78 31.56
CA THR A 391 16.67 -21.11 32.12
C THR A 391 17.89 -22.03 32.06
N PHE A 392 19.07 -21.45 31.89
CA PHE A 392 20.33 -22.19 31.84
C PHE A 392 21.47 -21.37 32.44
N ASN A 393 22.44 -22.09 32.99
CA ASN A 393 23.75 -21.56 33.32
C ASN A 393 24.77 -21.98 32.24
N ALA A 394 26.05 -21.69 32.44
CA ALA A 394 27.10 -22.02 31.45
C ALA A 394 27.24 -23.53 31.13
N THR A 395 26.69 -24.44 31.96
CA THR A 395 26.92 -25.89 31.87
C THR A 395 25.65 -26.74 31.86
N HIS A 396 24.57 -26.28 32.48
CA HIS A 396 23.32 -27.01 32.70
C HIS A 396 22.09 -26.16 32.36
N ALA A 397 21.08 -26.81 31.79
CA ALA A 397 19.72 -26.32 31.72
C ALA A 397 19.00 -26.59 33.05
N LEU A 398 18.31 -25.59 33.57
CA LEU A 398 17.48 -25.69 34.76
C LEU A 398 16.05 -25.95 34.32
N MET A 399 15.48 -27.03 34.84
CA MET A 399 14.14 -27.52 34.51
C MET A 399 13.90 -27.60 32.98
N PRO A 400 14.66 -28.42 32.22
CA PRO A 400 14.43 -28.58 30.78
C PRO A 400 13.08 -29.24 30.48
N ASP A 401 12.67 -30.20 31.31
CA ASP A 401 11.38 -30.91 31.20
C ASP A 401 10.72 -30.97 32.57
N ASP A 402 9.49 -31.48 32.65
CA ASP A 402 8.72 -31.57 33.90
C ASP A 402 9.28 -32.61 34.89
N HIS A 403 10.17 -33.48 34.44
CA HIS A 403 10.72 -34.59 35.23
C HIS A 403 12.15 -34.34 35.73
N ARG A 404 12.85 -33.33 35.21
CA ARG A 404 14.27 -33.10 35.48
C ARG A 404 14.50 -31.73 36.05
N THR A 405 15.00 -31.63 37.29
CA THR A 405 15.32 -30.34 37.93
C THR A 405 16.49 -29.63 37.25
N ALA A 406 17.50 -30.38 36.80
CA ALA A 406 18.61 -29.86 36.01
C ALA A 406 19.13 -30.95 35.06
N ALA A 407 19.57 -30.57 33.88
CA ALA A 407 20.25 -31.47 32.95
C ALA A 407 21.47 -30.76 32.31
N PRO A 408 22.54 -31.48 31.99
CA PRO A 408 23.66 -30.90 31.24
C PRO A 408 23.17 -30.37 29.89
N LEU A 409 23.76 -29.27 29.41
CA LEU A 409 23.42 -28.69 28.12
C LEU A 409 23.65 -29.72 26.99
N ALA A 410 22.63 -29.92 26.16
CA ALA A 410 22.72 -30.77 24.97
C ALA A 410 23.81 -30.24 24.02
N ALA A 411 24.41 -31.11 23.21
CA ALA A 411 25.53 -30.76 22.33
C ALA A 411 25.22 -29.53 21.44
N ALA A 412 24.02 -29.47 20.84
CA ALA A 412 23.59 -28.35 20.01
C ALA A 412 23.46 -27.03 20.80
N THR A 413 22.85 -27.06 21.98
CA THR A 413 22.68 -25.87 22.83
C THR A 413 24.02 -25.41 23.40
N LYS A 414 24.90 -26.36 23.72
CA LYS A 414 26.26 -26.12 24.18
C LYS A 414 27.10 -25.45 23.09
N GLN A 415 26.97 -25.88 21.83
CA GLN A 415 27.60 -25.23 20.67
C GLN A 415 27.09 -23.79 20.47
N ALA A 416 25.80 -23.52 20.70
CA ALA A 416 25.24 -22.18 20.60
C ALA A 416 25.73 -21.20 21.68
N ILE A 417 26.16 -21.70 22.85
CA ILE A 417 26.43 -20.90 24.06
C ILE A 417 27.92 -20.84 24.44
N GLN A 418 28.68 -21.94 24.30
CA GLN A 418 30.04 -22.05 24.85
C GLN A 418 31.14 -21.55 23.90
N TRP A 419 32.14 -20.91 24.51
CA TRP A 419 33.38 -20.47 23.86
C TRP A 419 34.32 -21.67 23.68
N ARG A 420 34.52 -22.17 22.46
CA ARG A 420 35.63 -23.07 22.15
C ARG A 420 36.35 -22.58 20.89
N ARG A 421 37.66 -22.29 21.02
CA ARG A 421 38.55 -22.04 19.90
C ARG A 421 38.71 -23.37 19.14
N VAL A 422 37.99 -23.52 18.03
CA VAL A 422 38.13 -24.64 17.10
C VAL A 422 38.40 -24.02 15.73
N CYS A 423 39.67 -23.84 15.40
CA CYS A 423 40.22 -23.44 14.09
C CYS A 423 39.71 -22.14 13.44
N VAL A 424 40.50 -21.66 12.47
CA VAL A 424 40.50 -20.28 11.92
C VAL A 424 39.46 -20.06 10.81
N CYS A 425 38.68 -21.06 10.43
CA CYS A 425 37.97 -21.00 9.16
C CYS A 425 36.70 -21.87 9.09
N MET A 426 35.90 -21.91 10.16
CA MET A 426 34.45 -22.10 10.07
C MET A 426 33.86 -21.97 11.47
N CYS A 427 32.96 -21.02 11.65
CA CYS A 427 32.39 -20.72 12.95
C CYS A 427 30.86 -20.66 12.84
N GLU A 428 30.19 -21.77 13.12
CA GLU A 428 28.76 -21.81 13.45
C GLU A 428 28.54 -21.21 14.85
N GLN A 429 28.79 -19.91 14.96
CA GLN A 429 28.74 -19.11 16.18
C GLN A 429 27.64 -18.06 16.03
N LEU A 430 26.62 -18.02 16.90
CA LEU A 430 25.60 -16.97 16.79
C LEU A 430 25.36 -16.20 18.10
N ALA A 431 24.74 -16.80 19.12
CA ALA A 431 24.09 -16.01 20.17
C ALA A 431 25.05 -15.19 21.06
N LEU A 432 26.09 -15.80 21.64
CA LEU A 432 27.01 -15.08 22.54
C LEU A 432 28.00 -14.18 21.79
N ALA A 433 28.35 -14.53 20.55
CA ALA A 433 29.27 -13.77 19.70
C ALA A 433 28.62 -12.46 19.23
N GLU A 434 27.38 -12.52 18.77
CA GLU A 434 26.59 -11.34 18.40
C GLU A 434 26.30 -10.46 19.60
N ALA A 435 25.87 -11.05 20.72
CA ALA A 435 25.62 -10.31 21.95
C ALA A 435 26.90 -9.63 22.47
N GLY A 436 28.04 -10.32 22.40
CA GLY A 436 29.33 -9.75 22.75
C GLY A 436 29.82 -8.67 21.78
N ALA A 437 29.60 -8.82 20.48
CA ALA A 437 29.91 -7.80 19.48
C ALA A 437 29.03 -6.56 19.65
N TRP A 438 27.75 -6.74 19.96
CA TRP A 438 26.84 -5.66 20.31
C TRP A 438 27.27 -4.94 21.59
N ALA A 439 27.62 -5.68 22.65
CA ALA A 439 28.10 -5.10 23.91
C ALA A 439 29.43 -4.33 23.74
N ARG A 440 30.34 -4.82 22.90
CA ARG A 440 31.58 -4.11 22.52
C ARG A 440 31.28 -2.79 21.81
N ARG A 441 30.38 -2.79 20.82
CA ARG A 441 29.97 -1.57 20.11
C ARG A 441 29.25 -0.57 21.00
N ARG A 442 28.45 -1.05 21.95
CA ARG A 442 27.59 -0.22 22.82
C ARG A 442 28.33 0.34 24.03
N TRP A 443 29.26 -0.42 24.62
CA TRP A 443 29.85 -0.16 25.93
C TRP A 443 31.38 -0.37 26.02
N ALA A 444 32.09 -0.56 24.90
CA ALA A 444 33.55 -0.74 24.88
C ALA A 444 34.08 -1.82 25.84
N ALA A 445 33.33 -2.92 26.02
CA ALA A 445 33.68 -3.99 26.94
C ALA A 445 34.76 -4.93 26.36
N GLY A 446 35.91 -5.05 27.01
CA GLY A 446 37.00 -5.95 26.62
C GLY A 446 36.68 -7.43 26.74
N GLY A 447 35.94 -7.81 27.78
CA GLY A 447 35.56 -9.20 28.05
C GLY A 447 34.06 -9.36 28.33
N VAL A 448 33.45 -10.42 27.79
CA VAL A 448 32.04 -10.74 27.98
C VAL A 448 31.92 -12.16 28.52
N ARG A 449 31.34 -12.32 29.71
CA ARG A 449 31.11 -13.61 30.36
C ARG A 449 29.61 -13.84 30.56
N LEU A 450 29.09 -14.99 30.15
CA LEU A 450 27.72 -15.40 30.48
C LEU A 450 27.62 -15.76 31.96
N LEU A 451 26.64 -15.19 32.66
CA LEU A 451 26.27 -15.59 34.01
C LEU A 451 25.09 -16.56 33.94
N GLU A 452 24.00 -16.12 33.33
CA GLU A 452 22.76 -16.88 33.21
C GLU A 452 22.09 -16.55 31.88
N GLY A 453 21.23 -17.46 31.41
CA GLY A 453 20.40 -17.19 30.25
C GLY A 453 19.09 -17.94 30.31
N ALA A 454 18.20 -17.61 29.39
CA ALA A 454 16.99 -18.38 29.13
C ALA A 454 16.75 -18.45 27.63
N TRP A 455 16.29 -19.60 27.14
CA TRP A 455 15.82 -19.73 25.76
C TRP A 455 14.35 -20.08 25.70
N CYS A 456 13.71 -19.70 24.59
CA CYS A 456 12.32 -20.01 24.30
C CYS A 456 12.16 -20.26 22.80
N TRP A 457 11.46 -21.34 22.43
CA TRP A 457 11.15 -21.64 21.04
C TRP A 457 9.83 -20.95 20.66
N GLU A 458 9.90 -19.96 19.79
CA GLU A 458 8.73 -19.30 19.20
C GLU A 458 8.55 -19.81 17.76
N PRO A 459 7.46 -20.55 17.43
CA PRO A 459 7.24 -21.06 16.08
C PRO A 459 7.42 -20.04 14.94
N PRO A 460 7.01 -18.76 15.05
CA PRO A 460 7.22 -17.77 13.99
C PRO A 460 8.59 -17.08 13.98
N HIS A 461 9.35 -17.10 15.09
CA HIS A 461 10.61 -16.35 15.25
C HIS A 461 11.83 -17.24 15.52
N ALA A 462 11.65 -18.56 15.51
CA ALA A 462 12.63 -19.56 15.92
C ALA A 462 13.07 -19.39 17.39
N LEU A 463 14.30 -19.79 17.71
CA LEU A 463 14.81 -19.85 19.08
C LEU A 463 15.24 -18.45 19.56
N ARG A 464 14.58 -17.94 20.60
CA ARG A 464 14.94 -16.67 21.25
C ARG A 464 15.80 -16.91 22.47
N TYR A 465 16.81 -16.07 22.65
CA TYR A 465 17.70 -16.07 23.81
C TYR A 465 17.56 -14.77 24.62
N ARG A 466 17.54 -14.91 25.94
CA ARG A 466 17.75 -13.83 26.92
C ARG A 466 19.01 -14.15 27.69
N LEU A 467 20.01 -13.28 27.63
CA LEU A 467 21.33 -13.54 28.22
C LEU A 467 21.65 -12.45 29.25
N LEU A 468 22.10 -12.88 30.42
CA LEU A 468 22.64 -12.03 31.47
C LEU A 468 24.17 -12.13 31.41
N LEU A 469 24.79 -11.04 30.95
CA LEU A 469 26.22 -10.98 30.64
C LEU A 469 26.95 -10.08 31.64
N ALA A 470 28.06 -10.57 32.17
CA ALA A 470 29.03 -9.77 32.91
C ALA A 470 30.04 -9.18 31.92
N LEU A 471 30.12 -7.85 31.89
CA LEU A 471 31.06 -7.10 31.06
C LEU A 471 32.27 -6.69 31.88
N ARG A 472 33.48 -6.95 31.36
CA ARG A 472 34.74 -6.41 31.91
C ARG A 472 35.19 -5.26 31.02
N PRO A 473 35.40 -4.05 31.57
CA PRO A 473 36.03 -2.97 30.82
C PRO A 473 37.47 -3.34 30.47
N ASP A 474 37.97 -2.88 29.32
CA ASP A 474 39.39 -3.00 29.00
C ASP A 474 40.21 -2.18 30.02
N PRO A 475 41.35 -2.71 30.51
CA PRO A 475 42.24 -1.90 31.32
C PRO A 475 42.72 -0.70 30.48
N PRO A 476 42.85 0.50 31.08
CA PRO A 476 43.38 1.66 30.36
C PRO A 476 44.75 1.30 29.78
N GLN A 477 44.95 1.56 28.48
CA GLN A 477 46.22 1.32 27.82
C GLN A 477 47.29 2.22 28.46
N VAL A 478 48.07 1.67 29.40
CA VAL A 478 49.32 2.30 29.82
C VAL A 478 50.28 2.16 28.65
N HIS A 479 50.60 3.27 27.99
CA HIS A 479 51.64 3.35 26.97
C HIS A 479 52.95 2.79 27.56
N ARG A 480 53.26 1.52 27.27
CA ARG A 480 54.62 1.00 27.47
C ARG A 480 55.51 1.68 26.43
N ALA A 481 56.47 2.45 26.91
CA ALA A 481 57.53 3.01 26.06
C ALA A 481 58.21 1.89 25.26
N PRO A 482 58.52 2.10 23.98
CA PRO A 482 59.17 1.09 23.15
C PRO A 482 60.59 0.81 23.67
N PRO A 483 61.08 -0.44 23.60
CA PRO A 483 62.44 -0.77 23.97
C PRO A 483 63.41 -0.10 23.00
N THR A 484 64.36 0.68 23.53
CA THR A 484 65.47 1.29 22.80
C THR A 484 66.30 0.20 22.11
N SER A 485 66.19 0.11 20.79
CA SER A 485 67.03 -0.72 19.94
C SER A 485 68.42 -0.11 19.80
N TYR A 486 69.40 -0.88 20.27
CA TYR A 486 70.84 -0.86 20.00
C TYR A 486 71.35 0.03 18.85
N LEU A 487 72.33 0.88 19.19
CA LEU A 487 73.28 1.49 18.26
C LEU A 487 74.16 0.41 17.59
N PRO A 488 74.57 0.62 16.32
CA PRO A 488 75.50 -0.27 15.62
C PRO A 488 76.96 -0.09 16.12
N PRO A 489 77.79 -1.14 16.06
CA PRO A 489 79.16 -1.10 16.56
C PRO A 489 80.12 -0.33 15.62
N PRO A 490 81.19 0.28 16.16
CA PRO A 490 82.15 1.06 15.37
C PRO A 490 83.15 0.17 14.60
N HIS A 491 83.52 0.65 13.41
CA HIS A 491 84.52 0.07 12.52
C HIS A 491 85.90 -0.04 13.20
N SER A 492 86.46 -1.25 13.21
CA SER A 492 87.83 -1.51 13.63
C SER A 492 88.82 -1.16 12.50
N HIS A 493 89.56 -0.08 12.68
CA HIS A 493 90.77 0.19 11.90
C HIS A 493 91.86 -0.82 12.27
N ARG A 494 92.32 -1.55 11.25
CA ARG A 494 93.48 -2.43 11.28
C ARG A 494 94.75 -1.57 11.23
N ALA A 495 95.56 -1.60 12.29
CA ALA A 495 96.95 -1.16 12.25
C ALA A 495 97.81 -2.17 13.01
N SER A 496 98.70 -2.84 12.27
CA SER A 496 99.75 -3.71 12.78
C SER A 496 100.77 -2.89 13.58
N PRO A 497 101.32 -3.41 14.68
CA PRO A 497 102.66 -3.04 15.10
C PRO A 497 103.69 -4.04 14.56
N ARG A 498 104.94 -3.61 14.54
CA ARG A 498 106.14 -4.43 14.40
C ARG A 498 106.28 -5.43 15.55
#